data_AF-A0A6L6HPQ3-F1
#
_entry.id   AF-A0A6L6HPQ3-F1
#
_cell.length_a   1.000
_cell.length_b   1.000
_cell.length_c   1.000
_cell.angle_alpha   90.00
_cell.angle_beta   90.00
_cell.angle_gamma   90.00
#
_symmetry.space_group_name_H-M   'P 1'
#
loop_
_entity.id
_entity.type
_entity.pdbx_description
1 polymer ?
#
loop_
_entity_poly.entity_id
_entity_poly.type
_entity_poly.pdbx_seq_one_letter_code
_entity_poly.pdbx_strand_id
1 'polypeptide(L)'
;MRRLIHQPWNLAFIGLLILALATGMAARPVPSEMDLRLESWVMAGGSLDDLCGDHGGDGHKAHCPLCSLGETTGLPTVAPSLRDADQRILARIVLPQLRRAAGHARDPAIPKRGPPHLI
;
A
#
# COMPACT_ATOMS: atom_id res chain seq x y z
N MET A 1 12.56 -24.31 -42.61
CA MET A 1 13.44 -24.51 -41.43
C MET A 1 13.87 -23.23 -40.69
N ARG A 2 13.69 -22.01 -41.22
CA ARG A 2 14.04 -20.75 -40.49
C ARG A 2 13.10 -20.36 -39.33
N ARG A 3 11.86 -20.86 -39.29
CA ARG A 3 10.89 -20.50 -38.22
C ARG A 3 11.20 -21.10 -36.85
N LEU A 4 11.88 -22.26 -36.80
CA LEU A 4 12.22 -22.91 -35.52
C LEU A 4 13.35 -22.20 -34.75
N ILE A 5 14.20 -21.41 -35.43
CA ILE A 5 15.34 -20.73 -34.79
C ILE A 5 14.91 -19.41 -34.12
N HIS A 6 13.87 -18.74 -34.63
CA HIS A 6 13.34 -17.52 -34.01
C HIS A 6 12.45 -17.79 -32.79
N GLN A 7 11.87 -18.99 -32.71
CA GLN A 7 10.96 -19.38 -31.64
C GLN A 7 11.61 -19.42 -30.24
N PRO A 8 12.80 -20.02 -30.02
CA PRO A 8 13.43 -19.99 -28.71
C PRO A 8 13.93 -18.59 -28.33
N TRP A 9 14.36 -17.79 -29.31
CA TRP A 9 14.81 -16.42 -29.07
C TRP A 9 13.67 -15.52 -28.60
N ASN A 10 12.51 -15.62 -29.25
CA ASN A 10 11.33 -14.87 -28.86
C ASN A 10 10.84 -15.26 -27.46
N LEU A 11 10.87 -16.56 -27.13
CA LEU A 11 10.51 -17.05 -25.80
C LEU A 11 11.50 -16.57 -24.73
N ALA A 12 12.80 -16.59 -25.02
CA ALA A 12 13.83 -16.07 -24.12
C ALA A 12 13.67 -14.56 -23.88
N PHE A 13 13.39 -13.79 -24.93
CA PHE A 13 13.14 -12.35 -24.84
C PHE A 13 11.90 -12.03 -24.01
N ILE A 14 10.79 -12.74 -24.25
CA ILE A 14 9.55 -12.59 -23.46
C ILE A 14 9.80 -12.96 -21.99
N GLY A 15 10.53 -14.06 -21.73
CA GLY A 15 10.89 -14.46 -20.37
C GLY A 15 11.72 -13.40 -19.64
N LEU A 16 12.69 -12.79 -20.33
CA LEU A 16 13.51 -11.71 -19.78
C LEU A 16 12.69 -10.45 -19.49
N LEU A 17 11.74 -10.11 -20.37
CA LEU A 17 10.79 -9.01 -20.16
C LEU A 17 9.91 -9.24 -18.93
N ILE A 18 9.36 -10.45 -18.77
CA ILE A 18 8.55 -10.80 -17.60
C ILE A 18 9.38 -10.70 -16.33
N LEU A 19 10.63 -11.20 -16.34
CA LEU A 19 11.52 -11.11 -15.20
C LEU A 19 11.86 -9.66 -14.84
N ALA A 20 12.13 -8.80 -15.83
CA ALA A 20 12.39 -7.38 -15.62
C ALA A 20 11.17 -6.61 -15.08
N LEU A 21 9.96 -6.93 -15.53
CA LEU A 21 8.74 -6.35 -14.98
C LEU A 21 8.47 -6.82 -13.55
N ALA A 22 8.71 -8.10 -13.27
CA ALA A 22 8.54 -8.67 -11.93
C ALA A 22 9.50 -8.04 -10.91
N THR A 23 10.75 -7.77 -11.31
CA THR A 23 11.72 -7.09 -10.43
C THR A 23 11.43 -5.59 -10.31
N GLY A 24 10.96 -4.93 -11.38
CA GLY A 24 10.56 -3.52 -11.35
C GLY A 24 9.38 -3.22 -10.42
N MET A 25 8.41 -4.12 -10.33
CA MET A 25 7.25 -3.98 -9.42
C MET A 25 7.58 -4.29 -7.95
N ALA A 26 8.73 -4.92 -7.67
CA ALA A 26 9.22 -5.19 -6.32
C ALA A 26 10.09 -4.05 -5.76
N ALA A 27 10.55 -3.13 -6.62
CA ALA A 27 11.23 -1.93 -6.17
C ALA A 27 10.21 -1.01 -5.50
N ARG A 28 10.34 -0.83 -4.18
CA ARG A 28 9.59 0.21 -3.46
C ARG A 28 9.92 1.57 -4.10
N PRO A 29 8.95 2.51 -4.15
CA PRO A 29 9.25 3.86 -4.59
C PRO A 29 10.44 4.38 -3.79
N VAL A 30 11.47 4.86 -4.50
CA VAL A 30 12.63 5.49 -3.87
C VAL A 30 12.09 6.67 -3.05
N PRO A 31 12.34 6.71 -1.72
CA PRO A 31 11.84 7.79 -0.90
C PRO A 31 12.35 9.12 -1.45
N SER A 32 11.47 10.10 -1.55
CA SER A 32 11.87 11.42 -1.98
C SER A 32 12.83 12.04 -0.95
N GLU A 33 13.63 13.04 -1.35
CA GLU A 33 14.49 13.74 -0.40
C GLU A 33 13.70 14.33 0.78
N MET A 34 12.41 14.64 0.57
CA MET A 34 11.50 15.10 1.60
C MET A 34 11.16 13.99 2.61
N ASP A 35 10.89 12.77 2.13
CA ASP A 35 10.58 11.63 2.99
C ASP A 35 11.77 11.26 3.88
N LEU A 36 12.98 11.33 3.34
CA LEU A 36 14.22 11.11 4.09
C LEU A 36 14.42 12.17 5.19
N ARG A 37 14.05 13.42 4.93
CA ARG A 37 14.11 14.51 5.92
C ARG A 37 13.05 14.32 7.01
N LEU A 38 11.82 13.93 6.64
CA LEU A 38 10.78 13.62 7.63
C LEU A 38 11.17 12.44 8.51
N GLU A 39 11.74 11.38 7.93
CA GLU A 39 12.16 10.20 8.68
C GLU A 39 13.27 10.53 9.69
N SER A 40 14.24 11.36 9.29
CA SER A 40 15.29 11.82 10.20
C SER A 40 14.77 12.74 11.32
N TRP A 41 13.75 13.57 11.04
CA TRP A 41 13.08 14.38 12.06
C TRP A 41 12.33 13.53 13.10
N VAL A 42 11.59 12.52 12.62
CA VAL A 42 10.88 11.57 13.50
C VAL A 42 11.87 10.76 14.34
N MET A 43 12.98 10.32 13.75
CA MET A 43 14.06 9.63 14.49
C MET A 43 14.77 10.53 15.51
N ALA A 44 14.83 11.84 15.27
CA ALA A 44 15.33 12.82 16.23
C ALA A 44 14.34 13.08 17.39
N GLY A 45 13.19 12.41 17.40
CA GLY A 45 12.16 12.52 18.44
C GLY A 45 11.12 13.61 18.19
N GLY A 46 11.09 14.20 17.00
CA GLY A 46 10.06 15.18 16.62
C GLY A 46 8.74 14.50 16.27
N SER A 47 7.62 15.09 16.69
CA SER A 47 6.27 14.64 16.30
C SER A 47 5.83 15.33 15.00
N LEU A 48 5.03 14.62 14.18
CA LEU A 48 4.35 15.24 13.03
C LEU A 48 3.27 16.24 13.48
N ASP A 49 2.76 16.09 14.70
CA ASP A 49 1.78 17.01 15.29
C ASP A 49 2.40 18.38 15.59
N ASP A 50 3.72 18.45 15.80
CA ASP A 50 4.45 19.71 16.00
C ASP A 50 4.60 20.51 14.68
N LEU A 51 4.67 19.81 13.55
CA LEU A 51 4.71 20.41 12.21
C LEU A 51 3.32 20.83 11.73
N CYS A 52 2.32 20.03 12.06
CA CYS A 52 0.91 20.25 11.68
C CYS A 52 0.13 20.96 12.78
N GLY A 53 0.82 21.77 13.62
CA GLY A 53 0.33 22.33 14.88
C GLY A 53 -1.16 22.64 14.88
N ASP A 54 -1.83 22.32 15.99
CA ASP A 54 -3.22 22.60 16.28
C ASP A 54 -3.62 24.05 15.92
N HIS A 55 -4.05 24.28 14.67
CA HIS A 55 -4.59 25.57 14.23
C HIS A 55 -6.11 25.54 14.38
N GLY A 56 -6.57 25.27 15.60
CA GLY A 56 -7.78 25.85 16.15
C GLY A 56 -7.51 27.29 16.55
N GLY A 57 -7.30 28.19 15.59
CA GLY A 57 -7.01 29.59 15.88
C GLY A 57 -6.91 30.43 14.61
N ASP A 58 -7.88 31.32 14.43
CA ASP A 58 -7.92 32.31 13.36
C ASP A 58 -6.59 33.07 13.24
N GLY A 59 -6.00 33.16 12.05
CA GLY A 59 -5.02 34.22 11.84
C GLY A 59 -4.02 34.18 10.70
N HIS A 60 -3.78 33.11 9.95
CA HIS A 60 -2.69 33.13 8.94
C HIS A 60 -3.07 32.59 7.55
N LYS A 61 -4.19 33.08 6.99
CA LYS A 61 -4.64 32.77 5.62
C LYS A 61 -4.25 33.79 4.53
N ALA A 62 -3.32 34.71 4.79
CA ALA A 62 -3.12 35.81 3.83
C ALA A 62 -1.94 35.66 2.85
N HIS A 63 -0.76 35.15 3.23
CA HIS A 63 0.47 35.49 2.48
C HIS A 63 1.46 34.36 2.21
N CYS A 64 1.00 33.10 2.08
CA CYS A 64 1.87 32.06 1.53
C CYS A 64 1.41 31.69 0.12
N PRO A 65 2.12 32.14 -0.94
CA PRO A 65 1.78 31.75 -2.30
C PRO A 65 1.96 30.25 -2.54
N LEU A 66 2.65 29.50 -1.67
CA LEU A 66 2.70 28.03 -1.74
C LEU A 66 1.44 27.34 -1.16
N CYS A 67 0.72 27.97 -0.22
CA CYS A 67 -0.48 27.38 0.38
C CYS A 67 -1.70 27.45 -0.55
N SER A 68 -1.67 28.28 -1.60
CA SER A 68 -2.72 28.32 -2.64
C SER A 68 -2.47 27.35 -3.80
N LEU A 69 -1.28 26.74 -3.92
CA LEU A 69 -1.01 25.73 -4.94
C LEU A 69 -1.55 24.33 -4.58
N GLY A 70 -2.06 24.16 -3.35
CA GLY A 70 -2.63 22.89 -2.87
C GLY A 70 -4.09 22.66 -3.24
N GLU A 71 -4.82 23.66 -3.72
CA GLU A 71 -6.17 23.46 -4.25
C GLU A 71 -6.09 22.83 -5.63
N THR A 72 -5.97 21.51 -5.60
CA THR A 72 -6.33 20.50 -6.60
C THR A 72 -7.20 20.99 -7.76
N THR A 73 -6.67 21.79 -8.68
CA THR A 73 -7.34 22.06 -9.96
C THR A 73 -6.98 20.94 -10.92
N GLY A 74 -7.76 19.86 -10.88
CA GLY A 74 -7.85 18.93 -12.02
C GLY A 74 -7.36 17.50 -11.82
N LEU A 75 -7.06 17.05 -10.59
CA LEU A 75 -6.94 15.60 -10.39
C LEU A 75 -8.36 15.00 -10.47
N PRO A 76 -8.60 14.02 -11.36
CA PRO A 76 -9.87 13.31 -11.37
C PRO A 76 -10.07 12.67 -10.00
N THR A 77 -11.30 12.75 -9.47
CA THR A 77 -11.68 12.03 -8.25
C THR A 77 -11.29 10.57 -8.43
N VAL A 78 -10.28 10.12 -7.68
CA VAL A 78 -9.79 8.75 -7.75
C VAL A 78 -10.95 7.85 -7.35
N ALA A 79 -11.54 7.17 -8.33
CA ALA A 79 -12.55 6.17 -8.07
C ALA A 79 -11.90 5.11 -7.17
N PRO A 80 -12.55 4.69 -6.07
CA PRO A 80 -11.98 3.71 -5.17
C PRO A 80 -11.61 2.47 -5.98
N SER A 81 -10.34 2.07 -5.93
CA SER A 81 -9.90 0.89 -6.65
C SER A 81 -10.55 -0.34 -6.01
N LEU A 82 -10.70 -1.43 -6.78
CA LEU A 82 -11.20 -2.70 -6.25
C LEU A 82 -10.38 -3.16 -5.03
N ARG A 83 -9.07 -2.89 -5.07
CA ARG A 83 -8.14 -3.16 -3.97
C ARG A 83 -8.44 -2.36 -2.71
N ASP A 84 -8.83 -1.09 -2.84
CA ASP A 84 -9.22 -0.25 -1.69
C ASP A 84 -10.53 -0.76 -1.06
N ALA A 85 -11.46 -1.24 -1.88
CA ALA A 85 -12.69 -1.86 -1.40
C ALA A 85 -12.40 -3.16 -0.63
N ASP A 86 -11.56 -4.04 -1.18
CA ASP A 86 -11.13 -5.28 -0.53
C ASP A 86 -10.42 -5.01 0.80
N GLN A 87 -9.51 -4.03 0.82
CA GLN A 87 -8.81 -3.64 2.04
C GLN A 87 -9.77 -3.13 3.11
N ARG A 88 -10.79 -2.34 2.73
CA ARG A 88 -11.81 -1.87 3.67
C ARG A 88 -12.65 -3.02 4.22
N ILE A 89 -13.01 -3.99 3.38
CA ILE A 89 -13.77 -5.18 3.79
C ILE A 89 -12.94 -6.03 4.76
N LEU A 90 -11.68 -6.31 4.42
CA LEU A 90 -10.78 -7.07 5.28
C LEU A 90 -10.57 -6.38 6.63
N ALA A 91 -10.31 -5.07 6.63
CA ALA A 91 -10.07 -4.28 7.82
C ALA A 91 -11.29 -4.17 8.73
N ARG A 92 -12.49 -3.95 8.16
CA ARG A 92 -13.71 -3.70 8.95
C ARG A 92 -14.44 -4.98 9.37
N ILE A 93 -14.38 -6.04 8.57
CA ILE A 93 -15.21 -7.23 8.77
C ILE A 93 -14.36 -8.42 9.21
N VAL A 94 -13.35 -8.78 8.40
CA VAL A 94 -12.62 -10.04 8.58
C VAL A 94 -11.67 -9.98 9.79
N LEU A 95 -10.87 -8.93 9.90
CA LEU A 95 -9.88 -8.77 10.97
C LEU A 95 -10.49 -8.77 12.39
N PRO A 96 -11.60 -8.05 12.66
CA PRO A 96 -12.26 -8.11 13.96
C PRO A 96 -12.80 -9.51 14.29
N GLN A 97 -13.34 -10.24 13.31
CA GLN A 97 -13.84 -11.60 13.54
C GLN A 97 -12.71 -12.57 13.85
N LEU A 98 -11.60 -12.48 13.13
CA LEU A 98 -10.40 -13.29 13.41
C LEU A 98 -9.87 -13.04 14.81
N ARG A 99 -9.81 -11.78 15.26
CA ARG A 99 -9.38 -11.43 16.62
C ARG A 99 -10.31 -12.00 17.70
N ARG A 100 -11.63 -11.93 17.50
CA ARG A 100 -12.60 -12.54 18.44
C ARG A 100 -12.46 -14.06 18.49
N ALA A 101 -12.31 -14.70 17.34
CA ALA A 101 -12.12 -16.15 17.26
C ALA A 101 -10.80 -16.60 17.91
N ALA A 102 -9.73 -15.80 17.80
CA ALA A 102 -8.45 -16.07 18.45
C ALA A 102 -8.49 -15.89 19.98
N GLY A 103 -9.31 -14.97 20.48
CA GLY A 103 -9.48 -14.73 21.92
C GLY A 103 -10.40 -15.71 22.63
N HIS A 104 -11.14 -16.55 21.92
CA HIS A 104 -11.99 -17.57 22.52
C HIS A 104 -11.16 -18.79 22.93
N ALA A 105 -11.24 -19.18 24.20
CA ALA A 105 -10.60 -20.40 24.68
C ALA A 105 -11.13 -21.60 23.88
N ARG A 106 -10.25 -22.24 23.11
CA ARG A 106 -10.61 -23.45 22.37
C ARG A 106 -10.77 -24.60 23.34
N ASP A 107 -11.88 -25.32 23.21
CA ASP A 107 -12.10 -26.58 23.91
C ASP A 107 -10.99 -27.59 23.52
N PRO A 108 -10.15 -28.03 24.46
CA PRO A 108 -9.09 -29.01 24.18
C PRO A 108 -9.64 -30.38 23.76
N ALA A 109 -10.92 -30.66 24.01
CA ALA A 109 -11.57 -31.89 23.57
C ALA A 109 -11.95 -31.89 22.08
N ILE A 110 -11.88 -30.74 21.39
CA ILE A 110 -12.21 -30.62 19.97
C ILE A 110 -10.91 -30.59 19.14
N PRO A 111 -10.59 -31.64 18.37
CA PRO A 111 -9.42 -31.65 17.51
C PRO A 111 -9.57 -30.63 16.38
N LYS A 112 -8.44 -30.06 15.92
CA LYS A 112 -8.43 -29.18 14.75
C LYS A 112 -8.99 -29.94 13.54
N ARG A 113 -10.14 -29.52 13.01
CA ARG A 113 -10.60 -29.99 11.70
C ARG A 113 -9.59 -29.56 10.66
N GLY A 114 -9.07 -30.54 9.91
CA GLY A 114 -8.32 -30.28 8.69
C GLY A 114 -9.20 -29.58 7.65
N PRO A 115 -8.58 -29.02 6.59
CA PRO A 115 -9.33 -28.50 5.47
C PRO A 115 -10.23 -29.59 4.87
N PRO A 116 -11.41 -29.22 4.34
CA PRO A 116 -12.32 -30.18 3.72
C PRO A 116 -11.61 -30.90 2.57
N HIS A 117 -11.82 -32.21 2.46
CA HIS A 117 -11.35 -33.00 1.32
C HIS A 117 -12.21 -32.63 0.11
N LEU A 118 -11.59 -32.19 -0.99
CA LEU A 118 -12.27 -32.02 -2.26
C LEU A 118 -12.51 -33.43 -2.84
N ILE A 119 -13.78 -33.82 -2.95
CA ILE A 119 -14.23 -35.02 -3.67
C ILE A 119 -14.45 -34.63 -5.13
#